data_AF-A0A8X7CRF9-F1
#
_entry.id   AF-A0A8X7CRF9-F1
#
_cell.length_a   1.000
_cell.length_b   1.000
_cell.length_c   1.000
_cell.angle_alpha   90.00
_cell.angle_beta   90.00
_cell.angle_gamma   90.00
#
_symmetry.space_group_name_H-M   'P 1'
#
loop_
_entity.id
_entity.type
_entity.pdbx_description
1 polymer ?
#
loop_
_entity_poly.entity_id
_entity_poly.type
_entity_poly.pdbx_seq_one_letter_code
_entity_poly.pdbx_strand_id
1 'polypeptide(L)'
;ETITPSELSAETLCDGTDCSNIQHSLAAAVSRKSCDHEECVLAAAKIIQLMDRSVDPCDDFYNFSCGGFHHQYPLPDERNVYSSFDVYEEQLNLDIKSKID
;
A
#
# COMPACT_ATOMS: atom_id res chain seq x y z
N GLU A 1 7.44 6.98 20.57
CA GLU A 1 7.73 5.55 20.79
C GLU A 1 7.08 4.79 19.65
N THR A 2 7.86 4.01 18.91
CA THR A 2 7.37 3.20 17.79
C THR A 2 7.14 1.80 18.31
N ILE A 3 5.89 1.31 18.25
CA ILE A 3 5.55 -0.05 18.66
C ILE A 3 6.31 -1.03 17.76
N THR A 4 7.14 -1.87 18.37
CA THR A 4 7.91 -2.91 17.66
C THR A 4 7.04 -4.15 17.43
N PRO A 5 7.22 -4.91 16.33
CA PRO A 5 6.42 -6.12 16.06
C PRO A 5 6.50 -7.20 17.16
N SER A 6 7.55 -7.16 17.99
CA SER A 6 7.73 -7.99 19.18
C SER A 6 6.84 -7.63 20.36
N GLU A 7 6.25 -6.43 20.38
CA GLU A 7 5.37 -5.95 21.46
C GLU A 7 3.89 -6.26 21.20
N LEU A 8 3.55 -6.86 20.05
CA LEU A 8 2.19 -7.31 19.77
C LEU A 8 1.98 -8.73 20.33
N SER A 9 2.05 -8.88 21.66
CA SER A 9 1.67 -10.14 22.31
C SER A 9 0.15 -10.26 22.39
N ALA A 10 -0.34 -11.51 22.28
CA ALA A 10 -1.76 -11.87 22.34
C ALA A 10 -2.47 -11.40 23.63
N GLU A 11 -1.72 -10.99 24.64
CA GLU A 11 -2.22 -10.47 25.92
C GLU A 11 -2.87 -9.09 25.77
N THR A 12 -2.53 -8.33 24.71
CA THR A 12 -3.17 -7.04 24.43
C THR A 12 -4.54 -7.19 23.76
N LEU A 13 -4.86 -8.38 23.22
CA LEU A 13 -6.09 -8.62 22.44
C LEU A 13 -7.20 -9.34 23.23
N CYS A 14 -6.91 -9.91 24.40
CA CYS A 14 -7.87 -10.72 25.14
C CYS A 14 -8.01 -10.22 26.59
N ASP A 15 -9.19 -9.70 26.93
CA ASP A 15 -9.57 -9.29 28.30
C ASP A 15 -9.84 -10.52 29.19
N GLY A 16 -8.76 -11.26 29.45
CA GLY A 16 -8.55 -12.11 30.63
C GLY A 16 -9.45 -13.32 30.86
N THR A 17 -10.53 -13.56 30.10
CA THR A 17 -11.55 -14.54 30.54
C THR A 17 -11.89 -15.69 29.59
N ASP A 18 -11.37 -15.74 28.36
CA ASP A 18 -11.53 -16.95 27.54
C ASP A 18 -10.41 -17.18 26.51
N CYS A 19 -9.24 -17.57 27.01
CA CYS A 19 -8.07 -17.93 26.18
C CYS A 19 -7.92 -19.43 25.92
N SER A 20 -8.93 -20.25 26.23
CA SER A 20 -8.80 -21.72 26.15
C SER A 20 -9.23 -22.31 24.80
N ASN A 21 -9.68 -21.50 23.84
CA ASN A 21 -10.09 -21.96 22.50
C ASN A 21 -9.32 -21.31 21.32
N ILE A 22 -8.13 -20.74 21.56
CA ILE A 22 -7.44 -19.85 20.60
C ILE A 22 -6.66 -20.57 19.48
N GLN A 23 -6.71 -21.90 19.36
CA GLN A 23 -5.97 -22.54 18.24
C GLN A 23 -6.69 -22.43 16.89
N HIS A 24 -8.02 -22.48 16.84
CA HIS A 24 -8.76 -22.32 15.57
C HIS A 24 -9.04 -20.85 15.21
N SER A 25 -9.17 -19.98 16.21
CA SER A 25 -9.53 -18.58 16.02
C SER A 25 -8.34 -17.64 15.80
N LEU A 26 -7.11 -18.00 16.20
CA LEU A 26 -5.93 -17.22 15.81
C LEU A 26 -5.62 -17.40 14.31
N ALA A 27 -5.76 -18.60 13.76
CA ALA A 27 -5.65 -18.82 12.32
C ALA A 27 -6.79 -18.13 11.54
N ALA A 28 -7.98 -17.96 12.14
CA ALA A 28 -9.11 -17.25 11.54
C ALA A 28 -9.05 -15.71 11.73
N ALA A 29 -8.42 -15.22 12.80
CA ALA A 29 -8.19 -13.79 13.05
C ALA A 29 -6.93 -13.27 12.33
N VAL A 30 -5.93 -14.14 12.17
CA VAL A 30 -4.74 -13.97 11.30
C VAL A 30 -5.04 -14.44 9.88
N SER A 31 -6.22 -15.02 9.62
CA SER A 31 -6.83 -14.93 8.30
C SER A 31 -7.21 -13.47 8.10
N ARG A 32 -6.18 -12.66 7.82
CA ARG A 32 -6.32 -11.39 7.12
C ARG A 32 -7.16 -11.77 5.91
N LYS A 33 -8.47 -11.48 5.96
CA LYS A 33 -9.32 -11.60 4.78
C LYS A 33 -8.76 -10.57 3.80
N SER A 34 -7.81 -11.01 2.98
CA SER A 34 -7.46 -10.32 1.76
C SER A 34 -8.75 -10.22 0.97
N CYS A 35 -9.17 -8.99 0.67
CA CYS A 35 -10.28 -8.81 -0.23
C CYS A 35 -9.86 -9.30 -1.63
N ASP A 36 -10.76 -10.04 -2.26
CA ASP A 36 -10.62 -10.58 -3.60
C ASP A 36 -11.54 -9.87 -4.60
N HIS A 37 -12.29 -8.87 -4.15
CA HIS A 37 -13.03 -8.00 -5.06
C HIS A 37 -12.07 -7.26 -5.99
N GLU A 38 -12.46 -7.15 -7.26
CA GLU A 38 -11.74 -6.47 -8.32
C GLU A 38 -11.07 -5.15 -7.91
N GLU A 39 -11.78 -4.20 -7.27
CA GLU A 39 -11.18 -2.91 -6.86
C GLU A 39 -10.05 -3.09 -5.86
N CYS A 40 -10.17 -4.05 -4.95
CA CYS A 40 -9.14 -4.37 -3.99
C CYS A 40 -7.90 -4.95 -4.66
N VAL A 41 -8.10 -5.89 -5.60
CA VAL A 41 -7.01 -6.52 -6.36
C VAL A 41 -6.29 -5.48 -7.22
N LEU A 42 -7.05 -4.61 -7.90
CA LEU A 42 -6.49 -3.53 -8.72
C LEU A 42 -5.74 -2.49 -7.87
N ALA A 43 -6.30 -2.09 -6.72
CA ALA A 43 -5.63 -1.17 -5.81
C ALA A 43 -4.33 -1.77 -5.26
N ALA A 44 -4.35 -3.04 -4.83
CA ALA A 44 -3.17 -3.73 -4.34
C ALA A 44 -2.10 -3.86 -5.44
N ALA A 45 -2.49 -4.21 -6.66
CA ALA A 45 -1.60 -4.28 -7.81
C ALA A 45 -0.94 -2.91 -8.09
N LYS A 46 -1.72 -1.82 -8.06
CA LYS A 46 -1.19 -0.46 -8.26
C LYS A 46 -0.20 -0.07 -7.17
N ILE A 47 -0.49 -0.38 -5.90
CA ILE A 47 0.46 -0.13 -4.80
C ILE A 47 1.77 -0.89 -5.05
N ILE A 48 1.70 -2.19 -5.35
CA ILE A 48 2.88 -3.02 -5.57
C ILE A 48 3.73 -2.51 -6.74
N GLN A 49 3.11 -2.01 -7.81
CA GLN A 49 3.82 -1.47 -8.98
C GLN A 49 4.63 -0.20 -8.66
N LEU A 50 4.15 0.63 -7.73
CA LEU A 50 4.81 1.89 -7.38
C LEU A 50 5.92 1.72 -6.32
N MET A 51 5.96 0.56 -5.65
CA MET A 51 6.95 0.24 -4.63
C MET A 51 8.26 -0.29 -5.23
N ASP A 52 9.39 0.02 -4.59
CA ASP A 52 10.66 -0.67 -4.81
C ASP A 52 10.96 -1.61 -3.64
N ARG A 53 10.65 -2.89 -3.83
CA ARG A 53 10.82 -3.92 -2.79
C ARG A 53 12.27 -4.36 -2.58
N SER A 54 13.23 -3.80 -3.33
CA SER A 54 14.66 -4.05 -3.11
C SER A 54 15.25 -3.18 -2.00
N VAL A 55 14.54 -2.12 -1.61
CA VAL A 55 14.94 -1.17 -0.55
C VAL A 55 14.37 -1.64 0.79
N ASP A 56 15.17 -1.59 1.85
CA ASP A 56 14.66 -1.84 3.21
C ASP A 56 13.81 -0.62 3.67
N PRO A 57 12.53 -0.80 4.03
CA PRO A 57 11.69 0.29 4.50
C PRO A 57 12.19 0.94 5.80
N CYS A 58 13.00 0.26 6.60
CA CYS A 58 13.60 0.82 7.81
C CYS A 58 14.73 1.81 7.50
N ASP A 59 15.38 1.65 6.35
CA ASP A 59 16.49 2.49 5.90
C ASP A 59 16.00 3.67 5.06
N ASP A 60 15.12 3.41 4.08
CA ASP A 60 14.56 4.43 3.20
C ASP A 60 13.11 4.09 2.79
N PHE A 61 12.17 4.50 3.64
CA PHE A 61 10.75 4.28 3.39
C PHE A 61 10.25 4.99 2.13
N TYR A 62 10.86 6.11 1.74
CA TYR A 62 10.44 6.85 0.56
C TYR A 62 10.74 6.05 -0.70
N ASN A 63 11.97 5.56 -0.87
CA ASN A 63 12.30 4.73 -2.02
C ASN A 63 11.62 3.37 -1.98
N PHE A 64 11.43 2.77 -0.79
CA PHE A 64 10.62 1.55 -0.69
C PHE A 64 9.19 1.74 -1.20
N SER A 65 8.53 2.83 -0.80
CA SER A 65 7.11 3.07 -1.12
C SER A 65 6.89 3.69 -2.52
N CYS A 66 7.83 4.51 -3.00
CA CYS A 66 7.68 5.32 -4.22
C CYS A 66 8.78 5.07 -5.27
N GLY A 67 9.80 4.25 -4.99
CA GLY A 67 10.91 4.04 -5.93
C GLY A 67 10.46 3.48 -7.29
N GLY A 68 9.43 2.63 -7.29
CA GLY A 68 8.79 2.14 -8.51
C GLY A 68 8.08 3.23 -9.32
N PHE A 69 7.54 4.27 -8.66
CA PHE A 69 6.95 5.42 -9.35
C PHE A 69 7.99 6.12 -10.24
N HIS A 70 9.19 6.37 -9.72
CA HIS A 70 10.26 7.05 -10.48
C HIS A 70 10.73 6.24 -11.69
N HIS A 71 10.67 4.91 -11.61
CA HIS A 71 10.96 4.04 -12.75
C HIS A 71 9.85 4.05 -13.80
N GLN A 72 8.58 4.11 -13.38
CA GLN A 72 7.43 4.09 -14.27
C GLN A 72 7.16 5.47 -14.92
N TYR A 73 7.45 6.54 -14.18
CA TYR A 73 7.12 7.93 -14.52
C TYR A 73 8.39 8.80 -14.45
N PRO A 74 9.33 8.66 -15.41
CA PRO A 74 10.53 9.47 -15.44
C PRO A 74 10.18 10.96 -15.59
N LEU A 75 10.97 11.83 -14.95
CA LEU A 75 10.80 13.28 -15.02
C LEU A 75 10.88 13.75 -16.49
N PRO A 76 9.82 14.35 -17.04
CA PRO A 76 9.86 14.90 -18.40
C PRO A 76 10.83 16.08 -18.49
N ASP A 77 11.51 16.23 -19.64
CA ASP A 77 12.51 17.29 -19.86
C ASP A 77 11.98 18.71 -19.63
N GLU A 78 10.68 18.91 -19.83
CA GLU A 78 10.02 20.22 -19.69
C GLU A 78 9.63 20.54 -18.23
N ARG A 79 9.84 19.61 -17.30
CA ARG A 79 9.45 19.76 -15.89
C ARG A 79 10.62 19.54 -14.95
N ASN A 80 10.59 20.24 -13.82
CA ASN A 80 11.55 20.06 -12.73
C ASN A 80 10.95 19.29 -11.54
N VAL A 81 9.64 19.07 -11.57
CA VAL A 81 8.88 18.32 -10.56
C VAL A 81 7.86 17.47 -11.30
N TYR A 82 7.76 16.20 -10.92
CA TYR A 82 6.72 15.30 -11.41
C TYR A 82 6.27 14.42 -10.25
N SER A 83 4.97 14.42 -10.02
CA SER A 83 4.33 13.78 -8.87
C SER A 83 3.14 12.94 -9.32
N SER A 84 2.59 12.17 -8.38
CA SER A 84 1.36 11.42 -8.65
C SER A 84 0.19 12.32 -9.04
N PHE A 85 0.13 13.56 -8.55
CA PHE A 85 -0.90 14.52 -8.94
C PHE A 85 -0.79 14.90 -10.42
N ASP A 86 0.43 15.10 -10.94
CA ASP A 86 0.63 15.39 -12.36
C ASP A 86 0.08 14.27 -13.25
N VAL A 87 0.33 13.01 -12.87
CA VAL A 87 -0.21 11.83 -13.57
C VAL A 87 -1.74 11.83 -13.55
N TYR A 88 -2.35 12.15 -12.40
CA TYR A 88 -3.81 12.22 -12.29
C TYR A 88 -4.41 13.38 -13.10
N GLU A 89 -3.77 14.56 -13.09
CA GLU A 89 -4.21 15.71 -13.88
C GLU A 89 -4.12 15.43 -15.38
N GLU A 90 -3.06 14.78 -15.85
CA GLU A 90 -2.91 14.37 -17.24
C GLU A 90 -4.01 13.40 -17.66
N GLN A 91 -4.29 12.37 -16.84
CA GLN A 91 -5.38 11.43 -17.11
C GLN A 91 -6.74 12.12 -17.10
N LEU A 92 -7.00 12.98 -16.11
CA LEU A 92 -8.25 13.73 -16.00
C LEU A 92 -8.47 14.61 -17.24
N ASN A 93 -7.42 15.28 -17.73
CA ASN A 93 -7.52 16.11 -18.92
C ASN A 93 -7.80 15.29 -20.19
N LEU A 94 -7.25 14.08 -20.31
CA LEU A 94 -7.59 13.16 -21.41
C LEU A 94 -9.05 12.70 -21.33
N ASP A 95 -9.52 12.36 -20.14
CA ASP A 95 -10.90 11.95 -19.92
C ASP A 95 -11.87 13.07 -20.27
N ILE A 96 -11.58 14.31 -19.86
CA ILE A 96 -12.38 15.50 -20.21
C ILE A 96 -12.42 15.69 -21.73
N LYS A 97 -11.28 15.62 -22.43
CA LYS A 97 -11.22 15.75 -23.89
C LYS A 97 -12.09 14.70 -24.59
N SER A 98 -12.05 13.45 -24.13
CA SER A 98 -12.88 12.36 -24.68
C SER A 98 -14.39 12.57 -24.55
N LYS A 99 -14.83 13.50 -23.69
CA LYS A 99 -16.24 13.86 -23.52
C LYS A 99 -16.65 15.09 -24.32
N ILE A 100 -15.67 15.87 -24.79
CA ILE A 100 -15.89 17.07 -25.60
C ILE A 100 -15.94 16.69 -27.09
N ASP A 101 -15.09 15.74 -27.50
CA ASP A 101 -15.04 15.18 -28.85
C ASP A 101 -16.17 14.16 -29.11
#